data_AF-A0A4R6FTS6-F1
#
_entry.id   AF-A0A4R6FTS6-F1
#
_cell.length_a   1.000
_cell.length_b   1.000
_cell.length_c   1.000
_cell.angle_alpha   90.00
_cell.angle_beta   90.00
_cell.angle_gamma   90.00
#
_symmetry.space_group_name_H-M   'P 1'
#
loop_
_entity.id
_entity.type
_entity.pdbx_description
1 polymer ?
#
loop_
_entity_poly.entity_id
_entity_poly.type
_entity_poly.pdbx_seq_one_letter_code
_entity_poly.pdbx_strand_id
1 'polypeptide(L)'
;MDTHSNILKYKHLGIYTQNENVVYMREDCHVCISEGFEALTRIRISNANTSIVASLNVLNSDILLPNEIGLSDAAAKKLNVSPNDTLYVSHLEPIESLSHVRAKIYNKKLDYKAYNNIITDIVEGDYSNIHLSAFITACAGDRMDIDEISDLTKAMIASGKQLNWNKDIVVDKHCIGGLPGNRTTPLVVAIVAAYGLTMPKTSSRAITSPAGTADTMEVLTNVTLSSEEIKTVVEKEGGCFVWGGTAQLSPADDVLIKIEKALDIDSEGQLIASVLSKKAAAGSTHVVIDIPVGETAKVRSTEMAEKLKNHMETVGTAVGLNVKVVVTDGTQPVGRGIGPTLEAIDILKVLKNEEDAPKDLTERALLLATELLELSGKVEKGKGQETAHKILKSGKAYEKFVAICKAQGQFSKPVLAPYKIEIKAEKSGVLQRIDNRKIAKLAKLSGAPQSKSAGILLNVHLGEQIEENQLLYTIYAESKGELNYALEYENNHNDIITIN
;
A
#
# COMPACT_ATOMS: atom_id res chain seq x y z
N MET A 1 52.98 -9.26 5.41
CA MET A 1 51.70 -8.92 6.08
C MET A 1 50.72 -8.68 4.96
N ASP A 2 50.07 -9.75 4.49
CA ASP A 2 49.19 -9.72 3.32
C ASP A 2 47.88 -9.02 3.66
N THR A 3 47.66 -7.88 3.03
CA THR A 3 46.48 -7.01 3.16
C THR A 3 45.25 -7.55 2.39
N HIS A 4 45.09 -8.87 2.29
CA HIS A 4 44.07 -9.54 1.46
C HIS A 4 43.23 -10.58 2.22
N SER A 5 43.01 -10.45 3.54
CA SER A 5 42.32 -11.50 4.31
C SER A 5 40.80 -11.55 4.13
N ASN A 6 40.17 -10.47 3.63
CA ASN A 6 38.70 -10.31 3.70
C ASN A 6 38.04 -10.15 2.32
N ILE A 7 38.65 -10.75 1.29
CA ILE A 7 38.29 -10.52 -0.11
C ILE A 7 37.77 -11.81 -0.76
N LEU A 8 36.62 -11.73 -1.43
CA LEU A 8 36.00 -12.84 -2.14
C LEU A 8 35.54 -12.46 -3.54
N LYS A 9 35.48 -13.43 -4.44
CA LYS A 9 34.95 -13.26 -5.80
C LYS A 9 33.46 -13.57 -5.85
N TYR A 10 32.67 -12.66 -6.39
CA TYR A 10 31.23 -12.87 -6.51
C TYR A 10 30.90 -13.96 -7.54
N LYS A 11 30.06 -14.92 -7.14
CA LYS A 11 29.45 -15.92 -8.01
C LYS A 11 27.94 -15.85 -7.94
N HIS A 12 27.30 -15.71 -9.09
CA HIS A 12 25.84 -15.69 -9.18
C HIS A 12 25.27 -17.09 -8.96
N LEU A 13 24.29 -17.20 -8.05
CA LEU A 13 23.64 -18.46 -7.68
C LEU A 13 22.17 -18.55 -8.12
N GLY A 14 21.58 -17.46 -8.61
CA GLY A 14 20.16 -17.42 -9.02
C GLY A 14 19.18 -17.59 -7.85
N ILE A 15 19.53 -17.09 -6.66
CA ILE A 15 18.72 -17.25 -5.45
C ILE A 15 17.82 -16.04 -5.24
N TYR A 16 16.50 -16.27 -5.31
CA TYR A 16 15.49 -15.25 -5.05
C TYR A 16 14.99 -15.29 -3.61
N THR A 17 15.39 -14.30 -2.82
CA THR A 17 14.96 -14.09 -1.41
C THR A 17 13.95 -12.95 -1.27
N GLN A 18 13.26 -12.61 -2.37
CA GLN A 18 12.44 -11.41 -2.50
C GLN A 18 13.23 -10.11 -2.31
N ASN A 19 13.37 -9.64 -1.06
CA ASN A 19 14.04 -8.38 -0.74
C ASN A 19 15.14 -8.52 0.31
N GLU A 20 15.35 -9.71 0.87
CA GLU A 20 16.36 -9.93 1.90
C GLU A 20 17.75 -10.02 1.29
N ASN A 21 18.67 -9.25 1.86
CA ASN A 21 20.07 -9.34 1.51
C ASN A 21 20.66 -10.56 2.21
N VAL A 22 20.89 -11.63 1.45
CA VAL A 22 21.48 -12.87 1.97
C VAL A 22 22.80 -13.11 1.25
N VAL A 23 23.80 -13.49 2.01
CA VAL A 23 25.14 -13.81 1.51
C VAL A 23 25.45 -15.25 1.85
N TYR A 24 26.12 -15.94 0.93
CA TYR A 24 26.46 -17.35 1.04
C TYR A 24 27.97 -17.51 0.97
N MET A 25 28.55 -18.13 1.98
CA MET A 25 29.98 -18.43 2.01
C MET A 25 30.17 -19.86 2.46
N ARG A 26 31.26 -20.50 2.04
CA ARG A 26 31.59 -21.84 2.54
C ARG A 26 32.10 -21.79 3.97
N GLU A 27 31.84 -22.86 4.72
CA GLU A 27 32.36 -23.03 6.08
C GLU A 27 33.90 -22.93 6.11
N ASP A 28 34.57 -23.50 5.11
CA ASP A 28 36.04 -23.46 4.96
C ASP A 28 36.57 -22.22 4.24
N CYS A 29 35.72 -21.20 4.04
CA CYS A 29 36.14 -19.93 3.47
C CYS A 29 37.13 -19.23 4.42
N HIS A 30 38.25 -18.75 3.88
CA HIS A 30 39.29 -18.06 4.67
C HIS A 30 38.75 -16.85 5.45
N VAL A 31 37.74 -16.16 4.92
CA VAL A 31 37.06 -15.04 5.59
C VAL A 31 36.20 -15.54 6.76
N CYS A 32 35.43 -16.62 6.59
CA CYS A 32 34.66 -17.22 7.69
C CYS A 32 35.57 -17.64 8.84
N ILE A 33 36.69 -18.29 8.52
CA ILE A 33 37.64 -18.81 9.53
C ILE A 33 38.37 -17.66 10.24
N SER A 34 38.87 -16.68 9.50
CA SER A 34 39.70 -15.60 10.07
C SER A 34 38.89 -14.60 10.89
N GLU A 35 37.68 -14.27 10.46
CA GLU A 35 36.80 -13.30 11.11
C GLU A 35 35.83 -13.96 12.11
N GLY A 36 35.78 -15.29 12.16
CA GLY A 36 34.90 -16.06 13.05
C GLY A 36 33.42 -15.93 12.71
N PHE A 37 33.07 -15.78 11.43
CA PHE A 37 31.68 -15.63 11.01
C PHE A 37 30.92 -16.95 11.06
N GLU A 38 29.81 -16.96 11.79
CA GLU A 38 28.89 -18.09 11.88
C GLU A 38 27.62 -17.85 11.04
N ALA A 39 26.85 -18.91 10.81
CA ALA A 39 25.55 -18.79 10.16
C ALA A 39 24.64 -17.80 10.89
N LEU A 40 23.83 -17.07 10.12
CA LEU A 40 22.95 -15.97 10.53
C LEU A 40 23.65 -14.71 11.06
N THR A 41 24.99 -14.68 11.12
CA THR A 41 25.73 -13.46 11.44
C THR A 41 25.43 -12.39 10.40
N ARG A 42 25.19 -11.16 10.85
CA ARG A 42 25.04 -10.03 9.94
C ARG A 42 26.38 -9.37 9.68
N ILE A 43 26.71 -9.25 8.41
CA ILE A 43 28.01 -8.78 7.94
C ILE A 43 27.80 -7.66 6.92
N ARG A 44 28.81 -6.79 6.80
CA ARG A 44 28.86 -5.74 5.79
C ARG A 44 29.63 -6.27 4.59
N ILE A 45 28.97 -6.23 3.43
CA ILE A 45 29.56 -6.57 2.14
C ILE A 45 29.69 -5.29 1.34
N SER A 46 30.89 -5.03 0.81
CA SER A 46 31.14 -3.85 -0.02
C SER A 46 31.88 -4.17 -1.30
N ASN A 47 31.63 -3.38 -2.33
CA ASN A 47 32.53 -3.24 -3.47
C ASN A 47 33.22 -1.86 -3.39
N ALA A 48 33.88 -1.42 -4.46
CA ALA A 48 34.58 -0.15 -4.49
C ALA A 48 33.68 1.09 -4.28
N ASN A 49 32.38 0.98 -4.57
CA ASN A 49 31.46 2.12 -4.66
C ASN A 49 30.30 2.07 -3.65
N THR A 50 29.94 0.88 -3.18
CA THR A 50 28.70 0.63 -2.44
C THR A 50 28.92 -0.43 -1.36
N SER A 51 28.11 -0.36 -0.31
CA SER A 51 28.07 -1.36 0.75
C SER A 51 26.64 -1.71 1.11
N ILE A 52 26.42 -2.95 1.51
CA ILE A 52 25.15 -3.42 2.08
C ILE A 52 25.41 -4.23 3.34
N VAL A 53 24.38 -4.32 4.19
CA VAL A 53 24.32 -5.32 5.26
C VAL A 53 23.55 -6.54 4.74
N ALA A 54 24.08 -7.73 5.03
CA ALA A 54 23.49 -9.01 4.64
C ALA A 54 23.59 -10.04 5.77
N SER A 55 22.65 -10.99 5.80
CA SER A 55 22.70 -12.14 6.69
C SER A 55 23.48 -13.28 6.03
N LEU A 56 24.48 -13.81 6.73
CA LEU A 56 25.33 -14.89 6.25
C LEU A 56 24.63 -16.25 6.40
N ASN A 57 24.56 -16.99 5.31
CA ASN A 57 24.30 -18.42 5.31
C ASN A 57 25.59 -19.17 4.96
N VAL A 58 25.93 -20.16 5.79
CA VAL A 58 27.13 -20.97 5.59
C VAL A 58 26.77 -22.20 4.75
N LEU A 59 27.60 -22.50 3.75
CA LEU A 59 27.46 -23.65 2.87
C LEU A 59 28.48 -24.74 3.19
N ASN A 60 28.00 -25.98 3.18
CA ASN A 60 28.84 -27.17 3.34
C ASN A 60 28.87 -28.00 2.04
N SER A 61 28.67 -27.34 0.90
CA SER A 61 28.66 -27.94 -0.44
C SER A 61 29.65 -27.25 -1.37
N ASP A 62 30.01 -27.93 -2.46
CA ASP A 62 30.95 -27.44 -3.47
C ASP A 62 30.32 -26.48 -4.51
N ILE A 63 29.13 -25.95 -4.21
CA ILE A 63 28.46 -24.97 -5.09
C ILE A 63 29.31 -23.68 -5.20
N LEU A 64 30.00 -23.30 -4.14
CA LEU A 64 30.99 -22.22 -4.12
C LEU A 64 32.41 -22.79 -3.95
N LEU A 65 33.41 -22.05 -4.40
CA LEU A 65 34.81 -22.28 -4.01
C LEU A 65 35.12 -21.53 -2.70
N PRO A 66 36.16 -21.91 -1.93
CA PRO A 66 36.51 -21.24 -0.65
C PRO A 66 36.88 -19.74 -0.78
N ASN A 67 37.15 -19.25 -1.99
CA ASN A 67 37.43 -17.85 -2.31
C ASN A 67 36.27 -17.15 -3.03
N GLU A 68 35.11 -17.80 -3.12
CA GLU A 68 33.90 -17.26 -3.73
C GLU A 68 32.87 -16.87 -2.68
N ILE A 69 32.01 -15.93 -3.05
CA ILE A 69 30.87 -15.47 -2.26
C ILE A 69 29.63 -15.47 -3.16
N GLY A 70 28.55 -16.07 -2.67
CA GLY A 70 27.24 -16.02 -3.30
C GLY A 70 26.39 -14.90 -2.71
N LEU A 71 25.55 -14.29 -3.52
CA LEU A 71 24.58 -13.28 -3.08
C LEU A 71 23.18 -13.68 -3.55
N SER A 72 22.16 -13.32 -2.76
CA SER A 72 20.80 -13.29 -3.28
C SER A 72 20.67 -12.28 -4.42
N ASP A 73 19.72 -12.48 -5.33
CA ASP A 73 19.48 -11.57 -6.46
C ASP A 73 19.20 -10.14 -5.97
N ALA A 74 18.55 -9.98 -4.81
CA ALA A 74 18.30 -8.69 -4.17
C ALA A 74 19.60 -8.01 -3.71
N ALA A 75 20.50 -8.75 -3.04
CA ALA A 75 21.80 -8.24 -2.60
C ALA A 75 22.70 -7.87 -3.78
N ALA A 76 22.77 -8.73 -4.80
CA ALA A 76 23.56 -8.49 -6.00
C ALA A 76 23.09 -7.23 -6.75
N LYS A 77 21.76 -7.05 -6.88
CA LYS A 77 21.16 -5.87 -7.49
C LYS A 77 21.47 -4.59 -6.71
N LYS A 78 21.41 -4.61 -5.37
CA LYS A 78 21.71 -3.44 -4.53
C LYS A 78 23.19 -3.05 -4.57
N LEU A 79 24.10 -4.03 -4.57
CA LEU A 79 25.54 -3.77 -4.73
C LEU A 79 25.93 -3.42 -6.18
N ASN A 80 25.04 -3.67 -7.16
CA ASN A 80 25.30 -3.47 -8.58
C ASN A 80 26.56 -4.22 -9.04
N VAL A 81 26.61 -5.53 -8.77
CA VAL A 81 27.80 -6.38 -9.01
C VAL A 81 27.59 -7.37 -10.15
N SER A 82 28.66 -7.63 -10.88
CA SER A 82 28.74 -8.59 -11.98
C SER A 82 29.54 -9.84 -11.55
N PRO A 83 29.28 -11.01 -12.15
CA PRO A 83 30.05 -12.22 -11.84
C PRO A 83 31.57 -11.99 -11.94
N ASN A 84 32.31 -12.51 -10.96
CA ASN A 84 33.75 -12.32 -10.73
C ASN A 84 34.19 -10.96 -10.15
N ASP A 85 33.26 -10.05 -9.84
CA ASP A 85 33.59 -8.83 -9.11
C ASP A 85 34.18 -9.15 -7.74
N THR A 86 35.08 -8.28 -7.29
CA THR A 86 35.76 -8.41 -6.01
C THR A 86 34.94 -7.74 -4.91
N LEU A 87 34.63 -8.51 -3.87
CA LEU A 87 33.86 -8.07 -2.72
C LEU A 87 34.69 -8.12 -1.44
N TYR A 88 34.46 -7.16 -0.57
CA TYR A 88 35.07 -7.04 0.74
C TYR A 88 34.04 -7.38 1.81
N VAL A 89 34.46 -8.14 2.81
CA VAL A 89 33.60 -8.57 3.92
C VAL A 89 34.12 -8.00 5.22
N SER A 90 33.22 -7.50 6.06
CA SER A 90 33.59 -6.97 7.38
C SER A 90 32.46 -7.19 8.39
N HIS A 91 32.81 -7.13 9.67
CA HIS A 91 31.82 -7.11 10.76
C HIS A 91 30.93 -5.88 10.64
N LEU A 92 29.67 -6.04 11.06
CA LEU A 92 28.79 -4.89 11.21
C LEU A 92 29.14 -4.12 12.48
N GLU A 93 29.32 -2.81 12.37
CA GLU A 93 29.51 -1.95 13.54
C GLU A 93 28.28 -1.97 14.46
N PRO A 94 28.45 -1.76 15.78
CA PRO A 94 27.33 -1.70 16.71
C PRO A 94 26.31 -0.62 16.30
N ILE A 95 25.06 -1.03 16.09
CA ILE A 95 23.98 -0.13 15.73
C ILE A 95 23.48 0.59 17.00
N GLU A 96 23.86 1.85 17.16
CA GLU A 96 23.59 2.62 18.39
C GLU A 96 22.08 2.80 18.65
N SER A 97 21.28 2.98 17.59
CA SER A 97 19.84 3.22 17.66
C SER A 97 19.06 2.03 18.25
N LEU A 98 19.62 0.82 18.30
CA LEU A 98 19.03 -0.32 18.99
C LEU A 98 18.87 -0.07 20.49
N SER A 99 19.68 0.84 21.08
CA SER A 99 19.47 1.29 22.46
C SER A 99 18.13 2.02 22.64
N HIS A 100 17.69 2.80 21.65
CA HIS A 100 16.39 3.46 21.66
C HIS A 100 15.24 2.45 21.51
N VAL A 101 15.40 1.43 20.66
CA VAL A 101 14.42 0.34 20.55
C VAL A 101 14.26 -0.37 21.89
N ARG A 102 15.38 -0.69 22.57
CA ARG A 102 15.35 -1.26 23.93
C ARG A 102 14.65 -0.33 24.92
N ALA A 103 14.95 0.97 24.89
CA ALA A 103 14.27 1.94 25.74
C ALA A 103 12.75 1.94 25.51
N LYS A 104 12.30 1.87 24.25
CA LYS A 104 10.88 1.80 23.89
C LYS A 104 10.21 0.51 24.36
N ILE A 105 10.92 -0.63 24.28
CA ILE A 105 10.45 -1.92 24.84
C ILE A 105 10.12 -1.77 26.34
N TYR A 106 10.93 -1.02 27.08
CA TYR A 106 10.71 -0.67 28.50
C TYR A 106 9.84 0.58 28.69
N ASN A 107 8.99 0.91 27.71
CA ASN A 107 8.00 1.98 27.74
C ASN A 107 8.58 3.38 28.03
N LYS A 108 9.80 3.65 27.59
CA LYS A 108 10.36 5.00 27.60
C LYS A 108 9.87 5.77 26.38
N LYS A 109 9.47 7.03 26.60
CA LYS A 109 9.14 7.98 25.55
C LYS A 109 10.40 8.27 24.73
N LEU A 110 10.28 8.19 23.40
CA LEU A 110 11.32 8.57 22.46
C LEU A 110 11.06 9.97 21.91
N ASP A 111 12.12 10.71 21.62
CA ASP A 111 12.04 12.01 20.95
C ASP A 111 12.33 11.87 19.44
N TYR A 112 12.17 12.97 18.71
CA TYR A 112 12.53 13.07 17.29
C TYR A 112 13.93 12.54 16.97
N LYS A 113 14.95 12.83 17.80
CA LYS A 113 16.32 12.39 17.51
C LYS A 113 16.44 10.87 17.57
N ALA A 114 15.84 10.25 18.59
CA ALA A 114 15.81 8.80 18.73
C ALA A 114 15.06 8.13 17.57
N TYR A 115 13.89 8.65 17.20
CA TYR A 115 13.14 8.14 16.05
C TYR A 115 13.88 8.35 14.73
N ASN A 116 14.52 9.51 14.53
CA ASN A 116 15.31 9.78 13.34
C ASN A 116 16.46 8.77 13.19
N ASN A 117 17.20 8.50 14.25
CA ASN A 117 18.27 7.49 14.23
C ASN A 117 17.74 6.09 13.90
N ILE A 118 16.62 5.68 14.52
CA ILE A 118 15.99 4.38 14.22
C ILE A 118 15.58 4.31 12.74
N ILE A 119 14.92 5.34 12.23
CA ILE A 119 14.40 5.35 10.86
C ILE A 119 15.55 5.38 9.84
N THR A 120 16.60 6.15 10.09
CA THR A 120 17.81 6.16 9.25
C THR A 120 18.40 4.76 9.14
N ASP A 121 18.66 4.09 10.26
CA ASP A 121 19.25 2.75 10.26
C ASP A 121 18.33 1.69 9.61
N ILE A 122 17.00 1.85 9.72
CA ILE A 122 16.02 1.02 9.02
C ILE A 122 16.13 1.21 7.50
N VAL A 123 16.21 2.45 7.03
CA VAL A 123 16.29 2.78 5.60
C VAL A 123 17.63 2.36 5.00
N GLU A 124 18.72 2.44 5.76
CA GLU A 124 20.05 1.98 5.36
C GLU A 124 20.19 0.45 5.32
N GLY A 125 19.21 -0.27 5.88
CA GLY A 125 19.20 -1.75 5.93
C GLY A 125 19.99 -2.33 7.11
N ASP A 126 20.38 -1.47 8.05
CA ASP A 126 21.07 -1.85 9.27
C ASP A 126 20.12 -2.53 10.26
N TYR A 127 18.81 -2.58 10.04
CA TYR A 127 17.91 -3.38 10.89
C TYR A 127 17.64 -4.75 10.28
N SER A 128 17.76 -5.81 11.10
CA SER A 128 17.30 -7.15 10.72
C SER A 128 15.78 -7.25 10.90
N ASN A 129 15.13 -8.26 10.32
CA ASN A 129 13.71 -8.51 10.57
C ASN A 129 13.39 -8.68 12.06
N ILE A 130 14.33 -9.21 12.86
CA ILE A 130 14.18 -9.31 14.32
C ILE A 130 14.13 -7.91 14.94
N HIS A 131 15.05 -7.02 14.56
CA HIS A 131 15.08 -5.64 15.06
C HIS A 131 13.83 -4.85 14.63
N LEU A 132 13.40 -5.00 13.37
CA LEU A 132 12.18 -4.40 12.86
C LEU A 132 10.95 -4.89 13.63
N SER A 133 10.84 -6.20 13.85
CA SER A 133 9.73 -6.81 14.60
C SER A 133 9.70 -6.33 16.05
N ALA A 134 10.88 -6.20 16.68
CA ALA A 134 11.00 -5.65 18.02
C ALA A 134 10.54 -4.19 18.08
N PHE A 135 10.95 -3.36 17.12
CA PHE A 135 10.52 -1.95 17.04
C PHE A 135 9.00 -1.82 16.84
N ILE A 136 8.43 -2.55 15.88
CA ILE A 136 6.98 -2.55 15.60
C ILE A 136 6.20 -2.98 16.85
N THR A 137 6.62 -4.08 17.47
CA THR A 137 5.96 -4.60 18.69
C THR A 137 6.10 -3.63 19.86
N ALA A 138 7.23 -2.96 20.01
CA ALA A 138 7.45 -1.96 21.06
C ALA A 138 6.57 -0.71 20.88
N CYS A 139 6.20 -0.38 19.64
CA CYS A 139 5.33 0.73 19.30
C CYS A 139 3.83 0.35 19.27
N ALA A 140 3.49 -0.93 19.37
CA ALA A 140 2.13 -1.41 19.21
C ALA A 140 1.18 -1.05 20.37
N GLY A 141 -0.12 -1.00 20.08
CA GLY A 141 -1.16 -0.63 21.04
C GLY A 141 -1.12 0.85 21.41
N ASP A 142 -1.41 1.16 22.67
CA ASP A 142 -1.41 2.54 23.22
C ASP A 142 -0.04 2.95 23.79
N ARG A 143 1.06 2.41 23.25
CA ARG A 143 2.42 2.67 23.74
C ARG A 143 3.05 3.94 23.18
N MET A 144 2.42 4.60 22.22
CA MET A 144 2.89 5.86 21.65
C MET A 144 1.89 6.97 21.98
N ASP A 145 2.39 8.07 22.54
CA ASP A 145 1.60 9.28 22.66
C ASP A 145 1.63 10.13 21.38
N ILE A 146 0.85 11.20 21.34
CA ILE A 146 0.70 12.03 20.15
C ILE A 146 1.99 12.72 19.72
N ASP A 147 2.89 13.03 20.65
CA ASP A 147 4.18 13.65 20.36
C ASP A 147 5.11 12.61 19.71
N GLU A 148 5.13 11.38 20.23
CA GLU A 148 5.90 10.28 19.65
C GLU A 148 5.42 9.93 18.24
N ILE A 149 4.11 9.90 18.00
CA ILE A 149 3.56 9.68 16.66
C ILE A 149 3.99 10.81 15.73
N SER A 150 3.95 12.06 16.20
CA SER A 150 4.39 13.22 15.43
C SER A 150 5.88 13.15 15.09
N ASP A 151 6.72 12.78 16.04
CA ASP A 151 8.17 12.69 15.88
C ASP A 151 8.59 11.52 14.99
N LEU A 152 7.93 10.36 15.12
CA LEU A 152 8.06 9.24 14.18
C LEU A 152 7.66 9.67 12.76
N THR A 153 6.54 10.38 12.61
CA THR A 153 6.06 10.86 11.31
C THR A 153 7.09 11.80 10.67
N LYS A 154 7.65 12.75 11.43
CA LYS A 154 8.71 13.66 10.96
C LYS A 154 9.97 12.89 10.55
N ALA A 155 10.40 11.90 11.32
CA ALA A 155 11.55 11.06 11.00
C ALA A 155 11.35 10.30 9.68
N MET A 156 10.16 9.70 9.48
CA MET A 156 9.81 9.02 8.24
C MET A 156 9.82 9.98 7.04
N ILE A 157 9.27 11.20 7.20
CA ILE A 157 9.30 12.24 6.15
C ILE A 157 10.74 12.65 5.80
N ALA A 158 11.61 12.80 6.80
CA ALA A 158 13.00 13.21 6.60
C ALA A 158 13.85 12.16 5.88
N SER A 159 13.52 10.87 6.02
CA SER A 159 14.25 9.76 5.38
C SER A 159 14.00 9.58 3.88
N GLY A 160 12.91 10.17 3.36
CA GLY A 160 12.42 9.93 1.99
C GLY A 160 12.67 11.11 1.05
N LYS A 161 12.50 10.86 -0.25
CA LYS A 161 12.46 11.95 -1.24
C LYS A 161 11.13 12.69 -1.14
N GLN A 162 11.18 14.02 -1.14
CA GLN A 162 9.99 14.86 -1.12
C GLN A 162 9.77 15.49 -2.49
N LEU A 163 8.56 15.34 -3.02
CA LEU A 163 8.14 16.01 -4.25
C LEU A 163 7.74 17.45 -3.94
N ASN A 164 8.18 18.38 -4.78
CA ASN A 164 7.75 19.78 -4.73
C ASN A 164 7.06 20.13 -6.05
N TRP A 165 5.87 20.72 -5.93
CA TRP A 165 5.00 21.09 -7.04
C TRP A 165 5.00 22.58 -7.36
N ASN A 166 5.72 23.40 -6.57
CA ASN A 166 5.72 24.86 -6.66
C ASN A 166 4.31 25.46 -6.66
N LYS A 167 3.42 24.91 -5.82
CA LYS A 167 2.04 25.35 -5.64
C LYS A 167 1.71 25.39 -4.15
N ASP A 168 0.98 26.42 -3.74
CA ASP A 168 0.55 26.59 -2.35
C ASP A 168 -0.46 25.52 -1.91
N ILE A 169 -1.25 25.02 -2.87
CA ILE A 169 -2.31 24.04 -2.62
C ILE A 169 -2.11 22.84 -3.53
N VAL A 170 -1.72 21.74 -2.89
CA VAL A 170 -1.68 20.39 -3.44
C VAL A 170 -2.58 19.52 -2.58
N VAL A 171 -3.61 18.96 -3.19
CA VAL A 171 -4.64 18.18 -2.50
C VAL A 171 -4.37 16.69 -2.63
N ASP A 172 -4.77 15.89 -1.65
CA ASP A 172 -4.69 14.42 -1.71
C ASP A 172 -5.86 13.80 -0.94
N LYS A 173 -6.16 12.53 -1.24
CA LYS A 173 -7.17 11.72 -0.56
C LYS A 173 -6.57 10.40 -0.19
N HIS A 174 -6.64 10.04 1.09
CA HIS A 174 -6.29 8.70 1.55
C HIS A 174 -7.52 7.97 2.07
N CYS A 175 -7.53 6.65 1.98
CA CYS A 175 -8.48 5.80 2.69
C CYS A 175 -7.66 4.81 3.50
N ILE A 176 -7.97 4.67 4.79
CA ILE A 176 -7.28 3.69 5.64
C ILE A 176 -7.50 2.23 5.16
N GLY A 177 -8.47 2.03 4.27
CA GLY A 177 -8.72 0.77 3.58
C GLY A 177 -9.53 -0.20 4.43
N GLY A 178 -9.38 -1.49 4.13
CA GLY A 178 -10.11 -2.57 4.79
C GLY A 178 -11.49 -2.90 4.20
N LEU A 179 -11.94 -2.14 3.20
CA LEU A 179 -13.24 -2.34 2.54
C LEU A 179 -13.06 -2.74 1.06
N PRO A 180 -13.62 -3.87 0.61
CA PRO A 180 -13.56 -4.26 -0.80
C PRO A 180 -14.40 -3.30 -1.67
N GLY A 181 -14.02 -3.17 -2.95
CA GLY A 181 -14.75 -2.35 -3.92
C GLY A 181 -14.60 -0.82 -3.76
N ASN A 182 -14.05 -0.32 -2.64
CA ASN A 182 -13.92 1.13 -2.39
C ASN A 182 -12.90 1.83 -3.32
N ARG A 183 -13.32 2.12 -4.55
CA ARG A 183 -12.59 2.85 -5.59
C ARG A 183 -13.08 4.26 -5.80
N THR A 184 -13.26 4.96 -4.69
CA THR A 184 -13.52 6.40 -4.68
C THR A 184 -12.34 7.22 -5.17
N THR A 185 -11.09 6.77 -4.93
CA THR A 185 -9.88 7.56 -5.24
C THR A 185 -9.80 8.03 -6.70
N PRO A 186 -9.98 7.18 -7.73
CA PRO A 186 -9.88 7.64 -9.11
C PRO A 186 -10.97 8.65 -9.50
N LEU A 187 -12.17 8.51 -8.92
CA LEU A 187 -13.29 9.43 -9.10
C LEU A 187 -12.98 10.80 -8.47
N VAL A 188 -12.44 10.82 -7.25
CA VAL A 188 -12.07 12.05 -6.55
C VAL A 188 -10.99 12.80 -7.33
N VAL A 189 -9.92 12.11 -7.77
CA VAL A 189 -8.85 12.72 -8.59
C VAL A 189 -9.42 13.34 -9.86
N ALA A 190 -10.29 12.61 -10.58
CA ALA A 190 -10.91 13.10 -11.80
C ALA A 190 -11.74 14.37 -11.58
N ILE A 191 -12.54 14.41 -10.50
CA ILE A 191 -13.38 15.55 -10.15
C ILE A 191 -12.53 16.76 -9.77
N VAL A 192 -11.56 16.61 -8.86
CA VAL A 192 -10.79 17.76 -8.36
C VAL A 192 -9.78 18.28 -9.39
N ALA A 193 -9.20 17.40 -10.20
CA ALA A 193 -8.35 17.81 -11.32
C ALA A 193 -9.16 18.51 -12.43
N ALA A 194 -10.41 18.10 -12.65
CA ALA A 194 -11.32 18.78 -13.58
C ALA A 194 -11.77 20.16 -13.07
N TYR A 195 -11.84 20.35 -11.74
CA TYR A 195 -12.02 21.67 -11.13
C TYR A 195 -10.78 22.57 -11.32
N GLY A 196 -9.59 21.98 -11.36
CA GLY A 196 -8.31 22.69 -11.55
C GLY A 196 -7.35 22.60 -10.36
N LEU A 197 -7.62 21.77 -9.36
CA LEU A 197 -6.68 21.49 -8.27
C LEU A 197 -5.61 20.48 -8.70
N THR A 198 -4.47 20.51 -8.02
CA THR A 198 -3.37 19.58 -8.25
C THR A 198 -3.44 18.42 -7.26
N MET A 199 -3.57 17.19 -7.77
CA MET A 199 -3.72 15.97 -6.97
C MET A 199 -2.79 14.84 -7.49
N PRO A 200 -1.50 14.84 -7.08
CA PRO A 200 -0.51 13.86 -7.52
C PRO A 200 -0.68 12.52 -6.79
N LYS A 201 -1.72 11.75 -7.15
CA LYS A 201 -2.14 10.61 -6.34
C LYS A 201 -1.22 9.40 -6.50
N THR A 202 -0.45 9.14 -5.43
CA THR A 202 0.32 7.90 -5.23
C THR A 202 -0.51 6.88 -4.47
N SER A 203 -0.57 5.64 -4.97
CA SER A 203 -1.34 4.54 -4.36
C SER A 203 -0.49 3.28 -4.22
N SER A 204 -0.77 2.47 -3.20
CA SER A 204 -0.20 1.14 -3.07
C SER A 204 -0.97 0.12 -3.92
N ARG A 205 -0.31 -1.00 -4.21
CA ARG A 205 -0.97 -2.23 -4.66
C ARG A 205 -1.62 -2.94 -3.48
N ALA A 206 -2.51 -3.89 -3.78
CA ALA A 206 -3.16 -4.71 -2.79
C ALA A 206 -2.13 -5.46 -1.95
N ILE A 207 -2.24 -5.32 -0.64
CA ILE A 207 -1.46 -6.11 0.32
C ILE A 207 -2.38 -7.16 0.96
N THR A 208 -3.52 -6.71 1.49
CA THR A 208 -4.55 -7.54 2.15
C THR A 208 -5.92 -7.40 1.51
N SER A 209 -6.13 -6.44 0.60
CA SER A 209 -7.36 -6.30 -0.18
C SER A 209 -7.33 -7.18 -1.44
N PRO A 210 -8.49 -7.47 -2.07
CA PRO A 210 -8.55 -8.22 -3.33
C PRO A 210 -8.02 -7.40 -4.52
N ALA A 211 -8.01 -6.08 -4.39
CA ALA A 211 -7.31 -5.16 -5.28
C ALA A 211 -6.84 -3.92 -4.50
N GLY A 212 -5.77 -3.28 -4.95
CA GLY A 212 -5.40 -1.91 -4.56
C GLY A 212 -5.78 -0.92 -5.66
N THR A 213 -5.79 0.38 -5.37
CA THR A 213 -6.07 1.39 -6.40
C THR A 213 -5.07 1.33 -7.56
N ALA A 214 -3.79 1.04 -7.28
CA ALA A 214 -2.80 0.86 -8.34
C ALA A 214 -3.12 -0.35 -9.23
N ASP A 215 -3.60 -1.46 -8.67
CA ASP A 215 -3.96 -2.65 -9.47
C ASP A 215 -5.18 -2.38 -10.36
N THR A 216 -6.22 -1.72 -9.81
CA THR A 216 -7.40 -1.30 -10.59
C THR A 216 -7.01 -0.35 -11.72
N MET A 217 -6.19 0.66 -11.43
CA MET A 217 -5.80 1.65 -12.43
C MET A 217 -4.86 1.06 -13.50
N GLU A 218 -4.09 0.03 -13.18
CA GLU A 218 -3.25 -0.68 -14.15
C GLU A 218 -4.05 -1.42 -15.23
N VAL A 219 -5.35 -1.67 -15.01
CA VAL A 219 -6.26 -2.17 -16.06
C VAL A 219 -6.54 -1.08 -17.09
N LEU A 220 -6.57 0.19 -16.67
CA LEU A 220 -6.99 1.33 -17.48
C LEU A 220 -5.83 2.13 -18.06
N THR A 221 -4.69 2.19 -17.36
CA THR A 221 -3.53 3.00 -17.75
C THR A 221 -2.22 2.43 -17.20
N ASN A 222 -1.08 3.01 -17.56
CA ASN A 222 0.21 2.65 -16.94
C ASN A 222 0.33 3.34 -15.57
N VAL A 223 0.64 2.58 -14.52
CA VAL A 223 0.80 3.09 -13.15
C VAL A 223 2.25 3.14 -12.69
N THR A 224 3.17 2.60 -13.50
CA THR A 224 4.61 2.57 -13.22
C THR A 224 5.27 3.68 -14.02
N LEU A 225 5.52 4.81 -13.35
CA LEU A 225 6.15 5.99 -13.94
C LEU A 225 7.39 6.38 -13.15
N SER A 226 8.38 6.94 -13.86
CA SER A 226 9.52 7.65 -13.29
C SER A 226 9.10 8.98 -12.65
N SER A 227 9.97 9.57 -11.83
CA SER A 227 9.66 10.84 -11.16
C SER A 227 9.44 11.99 -12.14
N GLU A 228 10.17 11.99 -13.26
CA GLU A 228 10.08 12.98 -14.33
C GLU A 228 8.75 12.85 -15.10
N GLU A 229 8.33 11.62 -15.41
CA GLU A 229 7.04 11.35 -16.05
C GLU A 229 5.88 11.73 -15.12
N ILE A 230 5.98 11.42 -13.83
CA ILE A 230 4.99 11.84 -12.82
C ILE A 230 4.82 13.36 -12.84
N LYS A 231 5.92 14.11 -12.82
CA LYS A 231 5.87 15.58 -12.89
C LYS A 231 5.19 16.07 -14.17
N THR A 232 5.59 15.52 -15.32
CA THR A 232 5.04 15.87 -16.63
C THR A 232 3.52 15.65 -16.69
N VAL A 233 3.04 14.51 -16.19
CA VAL A 233 1.61 14.19 -16.16
C VAL A 233 0.84 15.16 -15.26
N VAL A 234 1.35 15.41 -14.05
CA VAL A 234 0.67 16.27 -13.07
C VAL A 234 0.68 17.74 -13.50
N GLU A 235 1.78 18.24 -14.06
CA GLU A 235 1.86 19.60 -14.61
C GLU A 235 0.86 19.81 -15.75
N LYS A 236 0.72 18.81 -16.62
CA LYS A 236 -0.18 18.87 -17.77
C LYS A 236 -1.65 18.71 -17.39
N GLU A 237 -1.96 17.71 -16.57
CA GLU A 237 -3.35 17.29 -16.35
C GLU A 237 -3.90 17.63 -14.97
N GLY A 238 -3.06 18.04 -14.02
CA GLY A 238 -3.45 18.36 -12.65
C GLY A 238 -3.61 17.14 -11.74
N GLY A 239 -3.46 15.91 -12.24
CA GLY A 239 -3.54 14.71 -11.43
C GLY A 239 -2.88 13.50 -12.08
N CYS A 240 -2.67 12.45 -11.31
CA CYS A 240 -2.11 11.18 -11.78
C CYS A 240 -2.60 9.99 -10.95
N PHE A 241 -2.35 8.78 -11.43
CA PHE A 241 -2.67 7.49 -10.83
C PHE A 241 -1.42 6.61 -10.83
N VAL A 242 -0.57 6.76 -9.81
CA VAL A 242 0.77 6.17 -9.84
C VAL A 242 0.98 5.21 -8.68
N TRP A 243 1.73 4.14 -8.93
CA TRP A 243 2.13 3.22 -7.89
C TRP A 243 3.26 3.83 -7.07
N GLY A 244 3.07 3.96 -5.75
CA GLY A 244 4.04 4.64 -4.87
C GLY A 244 5.40 3.96 -4.77
N GLY A 245 5.47 2.64 -5.01
CA GLY A 245 6.70 1.86 -4.83
C GLY A 245 7.86 2.24 -5.77
N THR A 246 7.57 2.90 -6.90
CA THR A 246 8.62 3.36 -7.84
C THR A 246 9.17 4.74 -7.47
N ALA A 247 8.49 5.49 -6.61
CA ALA A 247 8.80 6.89 -6.34
C ALA A 247 9.69 7.12 -5.11
N GLN A 248 10.02 6.07 -4.33
CA GLN A 248 10.88 6.14 -3.13
C GLN A 248 10.51 7.28 -2.16
N LEU A 249 9.22 7.54 -2.00
CA LEU A 249 8.73 8.70 -1.23
C LEU A 249 8.81 8.46 0.29
N SER A 250 8.53 7.24 0.74
CA SER A 250 8.63 6.86 2.16
C SER A 250 9.27 5.48 2.28
N PRO A 251 10.61 5.38 2.16
CA PRO A 251 11.32 4.10 2.15
C PRO A 251 11.17 3.31 3.46
N ALA A 252 11.07 4.02 4.59
CA ALA A 252 10.85 3.41 5.90
C ALA A 252 9.50 2.66 5.96
N ASP A 253 8.44 3.27 5.41
CA ASP A 253 7.10 2.67 5.35
C ASP A 253 7.11 1.35 4.56
N ASP A 254 7.78 1.34 3.40
CA ASP A 254 7.88 0.15 2.53
C ASP A 254 8.57 -1.04 3.22
N VAL A 255 9.46 -0.76 4.19
CA VAL A 255 10.13 -1.78 5.01
C VAL A 255 9.23 -2.22 6.16
N LEU A 256 8.71 -1.27 6.93
CA LEU A 256 7.91 -1.54 8.14
C LEU A 256 6.62 -2.30 7.83
N ILE A 257 5.89 -1.90 6.79
CA ILE A 257 4.58 -2.48 6.43
C ILE A 257 4.64 -3.98 6.13
N LYS A 258 5.79 -4.47 5.65
CA LYS A 258 6.00 -5.90 5.36
C LYS A 258 6.03 -6.72 6.65
N ILE A 259 6.70 -6.18 7.67
CA ILE A 259 6.83 -6.84 8.97
C ILE A 259 5.52 -6.70 9.76
N GLU A 260 4.89 -5.53 9.75
CA GLU A 260 3.55 -5.32 10.34
C GLU A 260 2.54 -6.35 9.82
N LYS A 261 2.53 -6.58 8.49
CA LYS A 261 1.70 -7.60 7.87
C LYS A 261 2.04 -9.02 8.35
N ALA A 262 3.33 -9.36 8.41
CA ALA A 262 3.75 -10.70 8.83
C ALA A 262 3.37 -11.00 10.29
N LEU A 263 3.34 -9.96 11.13
CA LEU A 263 2.93 -10.04 12.53
C LEU A 263 1.41 -9.91 12.74
N ASP A 264 0.66 -9.52 11.71
CA ASP A 264 -0.76 -9.12 11.81
C ASP A 264 -0.97 -8.01 12.87
N ILE A 265 -0.02 -7.07 12.95
CA ILE A 265 -0.06 -5.91 13.86
C ILE A 265 -0.30 -4.64 13.05
N ASP A 266 -1.32 -3.89 13.43
CA ASP A 266 -1.71 -2.63 12.79
C ASP A 266 -2.00 -1.61 13.90
N SER A 267 -0.94 -1.01 14.42
CA SER A 267 -1.07 -0.06 15.54
C SER A 267 -1.49 1.33 15.05
N GLU A 268 -2.27 2.02 15.87
CA GLU A 268 -2.84 3.31 15.53
C GLU A 268 -1.76 4.34 15.16
N GLY A 269 -0.72 4.47 15.99
CA GLY A 269 0.33 5.44 15.74
C GLY A 269 1.20 5.12 14.52
N GLN A 270 1.48 3.85 14.25
CA GLN A 270 2.22 3.47 13.04
C GLN A 270 1.38 3.70 11.78
N LEU A 271 0.08 3.41 11.83
CA LEU A 271 -0.85 3.72 10.74
C LEU A 271 -0.85 5.22 10.43
N ILE A 272 -0.93 6.07 11.46
CA ILE A 272 -0.90 7.53 11.28
C ILE A 272 0.42 7.97 10.66
N ALA A 273 1.55 7.51 11.20
CA ALA A 273 2.87 7.88 10.71
C ALA A 273 3.12 7.41 9.27
N SER A 274 2.73 6.18 8.95
CA SER A 274 2.75 5.62 7.59
C SER A 274 1.97 6.50 6.62
N VAL A 275 0.69 6.78 6.93
CA VAL A 275 -0.20 7.50 6.03
C VAL A 275 0.32 8.91 5.82
N LEU A 276 0.54 9.68 6.89
CA LEU A 276 0.89 11.09 6.80
C LEU A 276 2.28 11.31 6.20
N SER A 277 3.26 10.46 6.50
CA SER A 277 4.60 10.57 5.91
C SER A 277 4.58 10.45 4.39
N LYS A 278 3.82 9.50 3.85
CA LYS A 278 3.62 9.35 2.40
C LYS A 278 2.88 10.53 1.77
N LYS A 279 1.98 11.18 2.50
CA LYS A 279 1.24 12.36 2.00
C LYS A 279 2.15 13.57 1.95
N ALA A 280 2.89 13.84 3.02
CA ALA A 280 3.87 14.91 3.06
C ALA A 280 4.99 14.70 2.03
N ALA A 281 5.54 13.48 1.89
CA ALA A 281 6.58 13.19 0.90
C ALA A 281 6.09 13.31 -0.55
N ALA A 282 4.79 13.10 -0.81
CA ALA A 282 4.19 13.37 -2.12
C ALA A 282 4.02 14.87 -2.42
N GLY A 283 4.39 15.76 -1.49
CA GLY A 283 4.25 17.22 -1.64
C GLY A 283 2.83 17.72 -1.38
N SER A 284 1.98 16.91 -0.73
CA SER A 284 0.62 17.30 -0.41
C SER A 284 0.58 18.33 0.71
N THR A 285 -0.41 19.21 0.67
CA THR A 285 -0.64 20.28 1.67
C THR A 285 -1.99 20.12 2.36
N HIS A 286 -2.99 19.63 1.64
CA HIS A 286 -4.35 19.43 2.09
C HIS A 286 -4.74 17.98 1.85
N VAL A 287 -5.21 17.28 2.88
CA VAL A 287 -5.47 15.84 2.79
C VAL A 287 -6.83 15.50 3.39
N VAL A 288 -7.68 14.85 2.61
CA VAL A 288 -8.88 14.18 3.15
C VAL A 288 -8.57 12.72 3.45
N ILE A 289 -8.88 12.27 4.66
CA ILE A 289 -8.72 10.86 5.08
C ILE A 289 -10.09 10.23 5.30
N ASP A 290 -10.36 9.19 4.53
CA ASP A 290 -11.57 8.37 4.58
C ASP A 290 -11.39 7.19 5.54
N ILE A 291 -12.26 7.10 6.55
CA ILE A 291 -12.29 6.06 7.58
C ILE A 291 -13.61 5.28 7.48
N PRO A 292 -13.64 4.14 6.77
CA PRO A 292 -14.80 3.26 6.78
C PRO A 292 -14.95 2.56 8.13
N VAL A 293 -16.15 2.63 8.71
CA VAL A 293 -16.47 2.03 10.01
C VAL A 293 -17.51 0.93 9.87
N GLY A 294 -17.17 -0.28 10.31
CA GLY A 294 -18.09 -1.41 10.28
C GLY A 294 -17.51 -2.64 10.97
N GLU A 295 -18.37 -3.59 11.33
CA GLU A 295 -18.00 -4.79 12.10
C GLU A 295 -16.82 -5.57 11.48
N THR A 296 -16.82 -5.67 10.15
CA THR A 296 -15.82 -6.41 9.37
C THR A 296 -14.79 -5.51 8.68
N ALA A 297 -14.88 -4.19 8.90
CA ALA A 297 -13.90 -3.21 8.39
C ALA A 297 -12.66 -3.15 9.29
N LYS A 298 -11.67 -2.34 8.88
CA LYS A 298 -10.45 -2.11 9.67
C LYS A 298 -10.74 -1.38 10.98
N VAL A 299 -11.67 -0.40 10.95
CA VAL A 299 -12.15 0.32 12.12
C VAL A 299 -13.54 -0.19 12.47
N ARG A 300 -13.69 -0.76 13.67
CA ARG A 300 -14.89 -1.52 14.05
C ARG A 300 -15.87 -0.77 14.92
N SER A 301 -15.49 0.39 15.46
CA SER A 301 -16.33 1.20 16.33
C SER A 301 -16.17 2.68 16.02
N THR A 302 -17.23 3.45 16.28
CA THR A 302 -17.24 4.91 16.16
C THR A 302 -16.24 5.55 17.13
N GLU A 303 -16.05 4.97 18.32
CA GLU A 303 -15.07 5.44 19.30
C GLU A 303 -13.64 5.37 18.76
N MET A 304 -13.27 4.23 18.15
CA MET A 304 -11.96 4.08 17.52
C MET A 304 -11.79 5.06 16.34
N ALA A 305 -12.86 5.29 15.57
CA ALA A 305 -12.85 6.24 14.47
C ALA A 305 -12.62 7.68 14.94
N GLU A 306 -13.28 8.11 16.01
CA GLU A 306 -13.12 9.46 16.58
C GLU A 306 -11.72 9.67 17.19
N LYS A 307 -11.18 8.66 17.90
CA LYS A 307 -9.80 8.71 18.39
C LYS A 307 -8.80 8.86 17.23
N LEU A 308 -8.91 8.00 16.22
CA LEU A 308 -8.04 8.02 15.04
C LEU A 308 -8.15 9.35 14.28
N LYS A 309 -9.37 9.89 14.18
CA LYS A 309 -9.63 11.20 13.59
C LYS A 309 -8.87 12.30 14.31
N ASN A 310 -9.04 12.41 15.62
CA ASN A 310 -8.39 13.45 16.43
C ASN A 310 -6.87 13.37 16.33
N HIS A 311 -6.31 12.15 16.39
CA HIS A 311 -4.86 11.97 16.27
C HIS A 311 -4.33 12.28 14.87
N MET A 312 -5.02 11.85 13.80
CA MET A 312 -4.61 12.18 12.42
C MET A 312 -4.63 13.68 12.14
N GLU A 313 -5.64 14.41 12.62
CA GLU A 313 -5.72 15.86 12.44
C GLU A 313 -4.64 16.60 13.26
N THR A 314 -4.38 16.14 14.48
CA THR A 314 -3.34 16.72 15.36
C THR A 314 -1.93 16.49 14.80
N VAL A 315 -1.59 15.24 14.45
CA VAL A 315 -0.29 14.89 13.86
C VAL A 315 -0.14 15.55 12.49
N GLY A 316 -1.20 15.58 11.68
CA GLY A 316 -1.24 16.29 10.41
C GLY A 316 -0.78 17.73 10.55
N THR A 317 -1.37 18.45 11.50
CA THR A 317 -0.98 19.83 11.82
C THR A 317 0.49 19.91 12.25
N ALA A 318 0.96 19.00 13.10
CA ALA A 318 2.34 18.96 13.59
C ALA A 318 3.39 18.70 12.49
N VAL A 319 2.99 18.12 11.36
CA VAL A 319 3.86 17.88 10.19
C VAL A 319 3.56 18.82 9.01
N GLY A 320 2.75 19.85 9.22
CA GLY A 320 2.46 20.88 8.21
C GLY A 320 1.41 20.50 7.17
N LEU A 321 0.56 19.52 7.46
CA LEU A 321 -0.57 19.11 6.62
C LEU A 321 -1.90 19.63 7.17
N ASN A 322 -2.73 20.22 6.32
CA ASN A 322 -4.13 20.50 6.62
C ASN A 322 -4.95 19.22 6.38
N VAL A 323 -5.23 18.49 7.45
CA VAL A 323 -5.90 17.18 7.39
C VAL A 323 -7.36 17.32 7.78
N LYS A 324 -8.25 16.69 7.01
CA LYS A 324 -9.66 16.52 7.33
C LYS A 324 -10.01 15.04 7.32
N VAL A 325 -10.58 14.54 8.40
CA VAL A 325 -11.02 13.13 8.46
C VAL A 325 -12.52 13.03 8.23
N VAL A 326 -12.91 12.08 7.39
CA VAL A 326 -14.30 11.78 7.01
C VAL A 326 -14.58 10.33 7.38
N VAL A 327 -15.49 10.13 8.32
CA VAL A 327 -15.97 8.80 8.71
C VAL A 327 -17.04 8.37 7.72
N THR A 328 -16.88 7.20 7.11
CA THR A 328 -17.81 6.65 6.12
C THR A 328 -18.33 5.28 6.53
N ASP A 329 -19.41 4.84 5.91
CA ASP A 329 -20.00 3.53 6.18
C ASP A 329 -19.08 2.38 5.75
N GLY A 330 -18.84 1.41 6.62
CA GLY A 330 -18.00 0.23 6.36
C GLY A 330 -18.75 -1.09 6.50
N THR A 331 -20.08 -1.09 6.55
CA THR A 331 -20.87 -2.31 6.82
C THR A 331 -20.94 -3.26 5.62
N GLN A 332 -20.65 -2.79 4.40
CA GLN A 332 -20.69 -3.59 3.17
C GLN A 332 -19.65 -3.13 2.13
N PRO A 333 -19.36 -3.94 1.09
CA PRO A 333 -18.53 -3.51 -0.03
C PRO A 333 -19.08 -2.24 -0.68
N VAL A 334 -18.19 -1.43 -1.27
CA VAL A 334 -18.61 -0.21 -1.98
C VAL A 334 -18.63 -0.48 -3.47
N GLY A 335 -19.75 -0.18 -4.12
CA GLY A 335 -20.00 -0.53 -5.50
C GLY A 335 -20.29 -2.01 -5.70
N ARG A 336 -20.21 -2.46 -6.96
CA ARG A 336 -20.57 -3.81 -7.39
C ARG A 336 -19.34 -4.65 -7.66
N GLY A 337 -18.28 -4.05 -8.17
CA GLY A 337 -17.05 -4.75 -8.53
C GLY A 337 -16.11 -4.94 -7.35
N ILE A 338 -15.59 -6.15 -7.21
CA ILE A 338 -14.51 -6.48 -6.29
C ILE A 338 -13.40 -7.17 -7.09
N GLY A 339 -12.24 -6.55 -7.20
CA GLY A 339 -11.14 -6.99 -8.08
C GLY A 339 -10.82 -5.98 -9.19
N PRO A 340 -9.59 -6.02 -9.78
CA PRO A 340 -9.08 -4.89 -10.56
C PRO A 340 -9.96 -4.48 -11.75
N THR A 341 -10.32 -5.43 -12.62
CA THR A 341 -11.16 -5.13 -13.79
C THR A 341 -12.57 -4.72 -13.40
N LEU A 342 -13.18 -5.43 -12.44
CA LEU A 342 -14.57 -5.20 -12.05
C LEU A 342 -14.74 -3.83 -11.39
N GLU A 343 -13.82 -3.43 -10.53
CA GLU A 343 -13.79 -2.10 -9.95
C GLU A 343 -13.48 -1.00 -10.98
N ALA A 344 -12.66 -1.31 -11.99
CA ALA A 344 -12.41 -0.40 -13.11
C ALA A 344 -13.67 -0.13 -13.94
N ILE A 345 -14.52 -1.16 -14.11
CA ILE A 345 -15.83 -1.00 -14.76
C ILE A 345 -16.71 -0.04 -13.95
N ASP A 346 -16.80 -0.23 -12.63
CA ASP A 346 -17.59 0.66 -11.76
C ASP A 346 -17.13 2.12 -11.85
N ILE A 347 -15.82 2.38 -11.81
CA ILE A 347 -15.26 3.72 -12.00
C ILE A 347 -15.75 4.34 -13.32
N LEU A 348 -15.66 3.59 -14.42
CA LEU A 348 -16.06 4.08 -15.74
C LEU A 348 -17.57 4.34 -15.82
N LYS A 349 -18.41 3.49 -15.21
CA LYS A 349 -19.85 3.69 -15.14
C LYS A 349 -20.22 4.98 -14.43
N VAL A 350 -19.60 5.22 -13.26
CA VAL A 350 -19.82 6.45 -12.48
C VAL A 350 -19.38 7.69 -13.27
N LEU A 351 -18.17 7.68 -13.84
CA LEU A 351 -17.65 8.83 -14.59
C LEU A 351 -18.51 9.18 -15.82
N LYS A 352 -19.08 8.16 -16.49
CA LYS A 352 -19.94 8.34 -17.67
C LYS A 352 -21.39 8.68 -17.31
N ASN A 353 -21.75 8.70 -16.03
CA ASN A 353 -23.13 8.84 -15.57
C ASN A 353 -24.07 7.77 -16.16
N GLU A 354 -23.61 6.52 -16.23
CA GLU A 354 -24.46 5.41 -16.66
C GLU A 354 -25.59 5.15 -15.64
N GLU A 355 -26.77 4.75 -16.12
CA GLU A 355 -27.97 4.58 -15.27
C GLU A 355 -27.79 3.50 -14.21
N ASP A 356 -27.02 2.46 -14.53
CA ASP A 356 -26.73 1.34 -13.63
C ASP A 356 -25.39 1.50 -12.87
N ALA A 357 -24.85 2.72 -12.83
CA ALA A 357 -23.68 3.05 -12.03
C ALA A 357 -23.95 2.85 -10.53
N PRO A 358 -22.98 2.31 -9.76
CA PRO A 358 -23.13 2.11 -8.33
C PRO A 358 -23.36 3.45 -7.60
N LYS A 359 -24.55 3.61 -7.00
CA LYS A 359 -24.98 4.85 -6.35
C LYS A 359 -24.16 5.15 -5.09
N ASP A 360 -23.91 4.13 -4.27
CA ASP A 360 -23.12 4.21 -3.05
C ASP A 360 -21.66 4.65 -3.31
N LEU A 361 -21.03 4.11 -4.37
CA LEU A 361 -19.70 4.54 -4.82
C LEU A 361 -19.73 5.99 -5.31
N THR A 362 -20.77 6.37 -6.06
CA THR A 362 -20.95 7.74 -6.58
C THR A 362 -21.09 8.74 -5.43
N GLU A 363 -22.00 8.47 -4.49
CA GLU A 363 -22.27 9.34 -3.35
C GLU A 363 -21.04 9.49 -2.45
N ARG A 364 -20.32 8.39 -2.16
CA ARG A 364 -19.10 8.46 -1.37
C ARG A 364 -17.99 9.23 -2.08
N ALA A 365 -17.82 9.04 -3.40
CA ALA A 365 -16.84 9.80 -4.16
C ALA A 365 -17.16 11.31 -4.18
N LEU A 366 -18.45 11.67 -4.33
CA LEU A 366 -18.90 13.06 -4.26
C LEU A 366 -18.70 13.67 -2.88
N LEU A 367 -18.99 12.93 -1.79
CA LEU A 367 -18.72 13.38 -0.42
C LEU A 367 -17.24 13.71 -0.23
N LEU A 368 -16.35 12.79 -0.61
CA LEU A 368 -14.92 12.98 -0.44
C LEU A 368 -14.36 14.10 -1.32
N ALA A 369 -14.85 14.24 -2.55
CA ALA A 369 -14.48 15.34 -3.43
C ALA A 369 -14.99 16.69 -2.88
N THR A 370 -16.20 16.71 -2.31
CA THR A 370 -16.78 17.90 -1.65
C THR A 370 -15.87 18.41 -0.54
N GLU A 371 -15.53 17.53 0.40
CA GLU A 371 -14.66 17.88 1.53
C GLU A 371 -13.30 18.36 1.05
N LEU A 372 -12.73 17.75 0.00
CA LEU A 372 -11.42 18.15 -0.53
C LEU A 372 -11.46 19.50 -1.25
N LEU A 373 -12.54 19.77 -2.00
CA LEU A 373 -12.76 21.06 -2.67
C LEU A 373 -12.91 22.19 -1.65
N GLU A 374 -13.68 21.99 -0.58
CA GLU A 374 -13.87 22.99 0.47
C GLU A 374 -12.60 23.16 1.31
N LEU A 375 -11.92 22.06 1.66
CA LEU A 375 -10.65 22.07 2.40
C LEU A 375 -9.56 22.85 1.65
N SER A 376 -9.59 22.85 0.31
CA SER A 376 -8.64 23.61 -0.50
C SER A 376 -8.77 25.14 -0.36
N GLY A 377 -9.87 25.63 0.21
CA GLY A 377 -10.19 27.07 0.27
C GLY A 377 -10.53 27.70 -1.08
N LYS A 378 -10.56 26.93 -2.17
CA LYS A 378 -10.94 27.40 -3.52
C LYS A 378 -12.45 27.29 -3.79
N VAL A 379 -13.18 26.56 -2.96
CA VAL A 379 -14.64 26.47 -2.98
C VAL A 379 -15.16 26.88 -1.60
N GLU A 380 -16.18 27.73 -1.58
CA GLU A 380 -16.83 28.14 -0.33
C GLU A 380 -17.43 26.94 0.39
N LYS A 381 -17.35 26.93 1.73
CA LYS A 381 -17.95 25.90 2.56
C LYS A 381 -19.46 25.79 2.29
N GLY A 382 -19.96 24.58 2.08
CA GLY A 382 -21.35 24.31 1.69
C GLY A 382 -21.62 24.38 0.18
N LYS A 383 -20.63 24.76 -0.65
CA LYS A 383 -20.73 24.75 -2.13
C LYS A 383 -19.95 23.62 -2.80
N GLY A 384 -19.20 22.82 -2.04
CA GLY A 384 -18.40 21.72 -2.58
C GLY A 384 -19.26 20.64 -3.24
N GLN A 385 -20.41 20.29 -2.64
CA GLN A 385 -21.30 19.25 -3.17
C GLN A 385 -21.91 19.64 -4.51
N GLU A 386 -22.46 20.86 -4.61
CA GLU A 386 -22.98 21.41 -5.86
C GLU A 386 -21.92 21.42 -6.96
N THR A 387 -20.70 21.83 -6.60
CA THR A 387 -19.55 21.90 -7.52
C THR A 387 -19.11 20.53 -8.01
N ALA A 388 -18.86 19.58 -7.10
CA ALA A 388 -18.45 18.21 -7.44
C ALA A 388 -19.50 17.51 -8.31
N HIS A 389 -20.78 17.64 -7.94
CA HIS A 389 -21.88 17.02 -8.68
C HIS A 389 -22.02 17.62 -10.08
N LYS A 390 -21.89 18.95 -10.23
CA LYS A 390 -21.90 19.61 -11.55
C LYS A 390 -20.76 19.13 -12.45
N ILE A 391 -19.57 18.95 -11.90
CA ILE A 391 -18.40 18.45 -12.66
C ILE A 391 -18.65 17.01 -13.14
N LEU A 392 -19.11 16.12 -12.26
CA LEU A 392 -19.42 14.74 -12.61
C LEU A 392 -20.52 14.67 -13.68
N LYS A 393 -21.66 15.32 -13.43
CA LYS A 393 -22.84 15.30 -14.32
C LYS A 393 -22.57 15.93 -15.68
N SER A 394 -21.68 16.92 -15.76
CA SER A 394 -21.29 17.56 -17.02
C SER A 394 -20.40 16.70 -17.92
N GLY A 395 -19.87 15.58 -17.42
CA GLY A 395 -18.91 14.74 -18.14
C GLY A 395 -17.45 15.22 -18.05
N LYS A 396 -17.19 16.40 -17.50
CA LYS A 396 -15.82 16.95 -17.34
C LYS A 396 -14.91 16.06 -16.52
N ALA A 397 -15.44 15.37 -15.49
CA ALA A 397 -14.66 14.40 -14.73
C ALA A 397 -14.16 13.26 -15.62
N TYR A 398 -15.01 12.72 -16.49
CA TYR A 398 -14.64 11.65 -17.41
C TYR A 398 -13.60 12.11 -18.44
N GLU A 399 -13.78 13.29 -19.04
CA GLU A 399 -12.82 13.87 -19.97
C GLU A 399 -11.44 14.01 -19.32
N LYS A 400 -11.38 14.55 -18.10
CA LYS A 400 -10.15 14.70 -17.33
C LYS A 400 -9.53 13.35 -16.96
N PHE A 401 -10.34 12.38 -16.53
CA PHE A 401 -9.86 11.03 -16.23
C PHE A 401 -9.18 10.39 -17.45
N VAL A 402 -9.81 10.46 -18.63
CA VAL A 402 -9.24 9.94 -19.88
C VAL A 402 -7.96 10.69 -20.26
N ALA A 403 -7.92 12.01 -20.07
CA ALA A 403 -6.74 12.82 -20.34
C ALA A 403 -5.54 12.40 -19.45
N ILE A 404 -5.76 12.21 -18.15
CA ILE A 404 -4.74 11.70 -17.21
C ILE A 404 -4.25 10.32 -17.65
N CYS A 405 -5.16 9.37 -17.93
CA CYS A 405 -4.79 8.03 -18.39
C CYS A 405 -3.93 8.09 -19.66
N LYS A 406 -4.34 8.88 -20.67
CA LYS A 406 -3.57 9.05 -21.90
C LYS A 406 -2.21 9.69 -21.65
N ALA A 407 -2.12 10.68 -20.77
CA ALA A 407 -0.85 11.30 -20.39
C ALA A 407 0.10 10.31 -19.70
N GLN A 408 -0.44 9.32 -18.99
CA GLN A 408 0.32 8.20 -18.40
C GLN A 408 0.72 7.12 -19.42
N GLY A 409 0.27 7.23 -20.67
CA GLY A 409 0.73 6.40 -21.79
C GLY A 409 -0.38 5.61 -22.48
N GLN A 410 -1.52 5.36 -21.81
CA GLN A 410 -2.62 4.63 -22.44
C GLN A 410 -3.98 4.84 -21.75
N PHE A 411 -5.05 4.60 -22.51
CA PHE A 411 -6.39 4.40 -21.96
C PHE A 411 -7.00 3.13 -22.54
N SER A 412 -7.07 2.09 -21.73
CA SER A 412 -7.51 0.74 -22.11
C SER A 412 -8.92 0.46 -21.61
N LYS A 413 -9.62 -0.46 -22.30
CA LYS A 413 -10.92 -0.95 -21.84
C LYS A 413 -10.74 -2.16 -20.93
N PRO A 414 -11.50 -2.27 -19.83
CA PRO A 414 -11.47 -3.45 -18.98
C PRO A 414 -12.00 -4.67 -19.74
N VAL A 415 -11.39 -5.84 -19.50
CA VAL A 415 -11.78 -7.14 -20.08
C VAL A 415 -12.07 -8.08 -18.93
N LEU A 416 -13.26 -8.69 -18.95
CA LEU A 416 -13.71 -9.66 -17.95
C LEU A 416 -13.10 -11.05 -18.22
N ALA A 417 -12.94 -11.82 -17.15
CA ALA A 417 -12.40 -13.16 -17.25
C ALA A 417 -13.37 -14.10 -18.02
N PRO A 418 -12.84 -15.10 -18.74
CA PRO A 418 -13.65 -16.00 -19.56
C PRO A 418 -14.48 -17.00 -18.74
N TYR A 419 -14.03 -17.38 -17.54
CA TYR A 419 -14.77 -18.28 -16.67
C TYR A 419 -15.58 -17.50 -15.64
N LYS A 420 -16.85 -17.87 -15.50
CA LYS A 420 -17.74 -17.29 -14.49
C LYS A 420 -18.69 -18.33 -13.93
N ILE A 421 -19.12 -18.11 -12.69
CA ILE A 421 -20.21 -18.85 -12.06
C ILE A 421 -21.11 -17.89 -11.28
N GLU A 422 -22.42 -18.15 -11.37
CA GLU A 422 -23.46 -17.37 -10.72
C GLU A 422 -23.82 -18.01 -9.39
N ILE A 423 -23.80 -17.23 -8.31
CA ILE A 423 -24.27 -17.64 -6.99
C ILE A 423 -25.64 -17.00 -6.76
N LYS A 424 -26.63 -17.85 -6.47
CA LYS A 424 -28.03 -17.48 -6.32
C LYS A 424 -28.51 -17.71 -4.90
N ALA A 425 -29.55 -16.98 -4.50
CA ALA A 425 -30.15 -17.10 -3.19
C ALA A 425 -30.87 -18.46 -3.04
N GLU A 426 -30.59 -19.18 -1.95
CA GLU A 426 -31.27 -20.43 -1.61
C GLU A 426 -32.67 -20.22 -1.01
N LYS A 427 -32.96 -19.00 -0.54
CA LYS A 427 -34.24 -18.63 0.06
C LYS A 427 -34.55 -17.15 -0.17
N SER A 428 -35.84 -16.82 -0.14
CA SER A 428 -36.30 -15.44 -0.08
C SER A 428 -36.10 -14.85 1.32
N GLY A 429 -35.98 -13.53 1.41
CA GLY A 429 -35.86 -12.81 2.67
C GLY A 429 -35.27 -11.42 2.52
N VAL A 430 -34.77 -10.83 3.61
CA VAL A 430 -34.08 -9.53 3.58
C VAL A 430 -32.58 -9.74 3.75
N LEU A 431 -31.77 -9.11 2.90
CA LEU A 431 -30.31 -9.15 3.03
C LEU A 431 -29.88 -8.35 4.26
N GLN A 432 -29.39 -9.04 5.29
CA GLN A 432 -29.02 -8.46 6.58
C GLN A 432 -27.52 -8.16 6.70
N ARG A 433 -26.69 -8.98 6.08
CA ARG A 433 -25.22 -8.90 6.26
C ARG A 433 -24.48 -9.33 5.01
N ILE A 434 -23.39 -8.62 4.72
CA ILE A 434 -22.33 -9.03 3.79
C ILE A 434 -21.02 -9.02 4.58
N ASP A 435 -20.33 -10.15 4.68
CA ASP A 435 -19.04 -10.21 5.36
C ASP A 435 -17.91 -9.73 4.42
N ASN A 436 -17.42 -8.50 4.66
CA ASN A 436 -16.37 -7.87 3.85
C ASN A 436 -15.09 -8.70 3.78
N ARG A 437 -14.73 -9.43 4.85
CA ARG A 437 -13.48 -10.21 4.90
C ARG A 437 -13.62 -11.48 4.08
N LYS A 438 -14.77 -12.16 4.19
CA LYS A 438 -15.02 -13.40 3.43
C LYS A 438 -15.21 -13.12 1.95
N ILE A 439 -15.97 -12.10 1.56
CA ILE A 439 -16.14 -11.74 0.15
C ILE A 439 -14.81 -11.26 -0.47
N ALA A 440 -14.01 -10.50 0.27
CA ALA A 440 -12.66 -10.13 -0.15
C ALA A 440 -11.74 -11.35 -0.32
N LYS A 441 -11.83 -12.32 0.59
CA LYS A 441 -11.07 -13.57 0.48
C LYS A 441 -11.52 -14.37 -0.73
N LEU A 442 -12.83 -14.50 -0.97
CA LEU A 442 -13.38 -15.17 -2.14
C LEU A 442 -12.86 -14.56 -3.45
N ALA A 443 -12.85 -13.23 -3.56
CA ALA A 443 -12.30 -12.54 -4.74
C ALA A 443 -10.80 -12.79 -4.94
N LYS A 444 -10.03 -12.95 -3.86
CA LYS A 444 -8.62 -13.32 -3.98
C LYS A 444 -8.43 -14.75 -4.47
N LEU A 445 -9.26 -15.66 -3.96
CA LEU A 445 -9.19 -17.08 -4.33
C LEU A 445 -9.58 -17.30 -5.80
N SER A 446 -10.40 -16.41 -6.37
CA SER A 446 -10.70 -16.41 -7.81
C SER A 446 -9.56 -15.88 -8.69
N GLY A 447 -8.47 -15.36 -8.10
CA GLY A 447 -7.25 -14.93 -8.79
C GLY A 447 -6.86 -13.46 -8.56
N ALA A 448 -7.74 -12.63 -7.98
CA ALA A 448 -7.43 -11.21 -7.78
C ALA A 448 -6.32 -10.97 -6.72
N PRO A 449 -5.42 -9.99 -6.90
CA PRO A 449 -5.33 -9.06 -8.03
C PRO A 449 -4.43 -9.53 -9.18
N GLN A 450 -3.76 -10.69 -9.05
CA GLN A 450 -2.76 -11.15 -10.03
C GLN A 450 -3.41 -11.42 -11.39
N SER A 451 -4.53 -12.14 -11.37
CA SER A 451 -5.42 -12.34 -12.51
C SER A 451 -6.36 -11.15 -12.56
N LYS A 452 -5.96 -10.08 -13.27
CA LYS A 452 -6.63 -8.77 -13.23
C LYS A 452 -8.11 -8.82 -13.59
N SER A 453 -8.47 -9.73 -14.49
CA SER A 453 -9.86 -9.89 -14.95
C SER A 453 -10.75 -10.69 -14.00
N ALA A 454 -10.15 -11.32 -12.97
CA ALA A 454 -10.85 -12.08 -11.95
C ALA A 454 -11.41 -11.18 -10.83
N GLY A 455 -12.39 -11.72 -10.12
CA GLY A 455 -12.98 -11.08 -8.94
C GLY A 455 -14.45 -11.44 -8.75
N ILE A 456 -15.20 -10.58 -8.07
CA ILE A 456 -16.63 -10.77 -7.78
C ILE A 456 -17.42 -9.57 -8.27
N LEU A 457 -18.51 -9.84 -9.00
CA LEU A 457 -19.54 -8.86 -9.32
C LEU A 457 -20.73 -9.06 -8.37
N LEU A 458 -20.90 -8.15 -7.42
CA LEU A 458 -22.01 -8.10 -6.48
C LEU A 458 -23.26 -7.48 -7.16
N ASN A 459 -24.41 -8.13 -7.01
CA ASN A 459 -25.69 -7.69 -7.60
C ASN A 459 -26.70 -7.23 -6.56
N VAL A 460 -26.37 -7.31 -5.27
CA VAL A 460 -27.25 -7.05 -4.14
C VAL A 460 -26.56 -6.22 -3.08
N HIS A 461 -27.32 -5.40 -2.34
CA HIS A 461 -26.83 -4.60 -1.23
C HIS A 461 -27.62 -4.87 0.06
N LEU A 462 -27.07 -4.44 1.19
CA LEU A 462 -27.73 -4.49 2.49
C LEU A 462 -29.13 -3.85 2.46
N GLY A 463 -30.09 -4.52 3.10
CA GLY A 463 -31.47 -4.07 3.22
C GLY A 463 -32.37 -4.39 2.02
N GLU A 464 -31.82 -4.94 0.93
CA GLU A 464 -32.61 -5.36 -0.22
C GLU A 464 -33.49 -6.58 0.09
N GLN A 465 -34.68 -6.62 -0.50
CA GLN A 465 -35.52 -7.81 -0.54
C GLN A 465 -34.95 -8.78 -1.58
N ILE A 466 -34.75 -10.02 -1.17
CA ILE A 466 -34.18 -11.09 -1.99
C ILE A 466 -35.25 -12.15 -2.23
N GLU A 467 -35.39 -12.59 -3.46
CA GLU A 467 -36.20 -13.74 -3.84
C GLU A 467 -35.36 -15.02 -3.93
N GLU A 468 -35.96 -16.17 -3.66
CA GLU A 468 -35.35 -17.47 -3.94
C GLU A 468 -34.93 -17.54 -5.43
N ASN A 469 -33.72 -18.07 -5.68
CA ASN A 469 -33.05 -18.11 -6.98
C ASN A 469 -32.65 -16.73 -7.57
N GLN A 470 -32.80 -15.62 -6.84
CA GLN A 470 -32.24 -14.33 -7.25
C GLN A 470 -30.71 -14.39 -7.31
N LEU A 471 -30.12 -13.76 -8.34
CA LEU A 471 -28.68 -13.66 -8.48
C LEU A 471 -28.09 -12.74 -7.39
N LEU A 472 -27.23 -13.28 -6.53
CA LEU A 472 -26.55 -12.52 -5.47
C LEU A 472 -25.25 -11.91 -5.99
N TYR A 473 -24.38 -12.75 -6.55
CA TYR A 473 -23.11 -12.31 -7.11
C TYR A 473 -22.59 -13.30 -8.16
N THR A 474 -21.63 -12.85 -8.96
CA THR A 474 -20.95 -13.66 -9.97
C THR A 474 -19.46 -13.68 -9.68
N ILE A 475 -18.88 -14.88 -9.61
CA ILE A 475 -17.43 -15.06 -9.46
C ILE A 475 -16.81 -15.16 -10.85
N TYR A 476 -15.78 -14.38 -11.12
CA TYR A 476 -14.98 -14.37 -12.35
C TYR A 476 -13.56 -14.87 -12.07
N ALA A 477 -13.03 -15.72 -12.95
CA ALA A 477 -11.68 -16.27 -12.86
C ALA A 477 -11.04 -16.48 -14.24
N GLU A 478 -9.71 -16.34 -14.33
CA GLU A 478 -8.95 -16.52 -15.59
C GLU A 478 -8.73 -17.99 -15.92
N SER A 479 -8.71 -18.85 -14.90
CA SER A 479 -8.57 -20.30 -15.04
C SER A 479 -9.68 -21.07 -14.32
N LYS A 480 -9.93 -22.30 -14.78
CA LYS A 480 -10.83 -23.24 -14.07
C LYS A 480 -10.32 -23.60 -12.67
N GLY A 481 -9.00 -23.64 -12.47
CA GLY A 481 -8.40 -23.98 -11.18
C GLY A 481 -8.71 -22.93 -10.10
N GLU A 482 -8.50 -21.65 -10.43
CA GLU A 482 -8.88 -20.54 -9.55
C GLU A 482 -10.39 -20.53 -9.27
N LEU A 483 -11.22 -20.77 -10.29
CA LEU A 483 -12.67 -20.83 -10.12
C LEU A 483 -13.08 -21.94 -9.14
N ASN A 484 -12.51 -23.14 -9.31
CA ASN A 484 -12.79 -24.28 -8.44
C ASN A 484 -12.35 -24.01 -7.00
N TYR A 485 -11.21 -23.35 -6.79
CA TYR A 485 -10.72 -23.01 -5.46
C TYR A 485 -11.59 -21.95 -4.77
N ALA A 486 -12.06 -20.95 -5.53
CA ALA A 486 -13.05 -20.00 -5.05
C ALA A 486 -14.38 -20.68 -4.68
N LEU A 487 -14.84 -21.62 -5.49
CA LEU A 487 -16.06 -22.39 -5.23
C LEU A 487 -15.94 -23.31 -4.02
N GLU A 488 -14.79 -23.97 -3.83
CA GLU A 488 -14.56 -24.78 -2.63
C GLU A 488 -14.63 -23.92 -1.37
N TYR A 489 -14.07 -22.71 -1.39
CA TYR A 489 -14.20 -21.79 -0.27
C TYR A 489 -15.64 -21.33 -0.04
N GLU A 490 -16.36 -20.99 -1.11
CA GLU A 490 -17.74 -20.53 -1.06
C GLU A 490 -18.68 -21.60 -0.46
N ASN A 491 -18.58 -22.85 -0.93
CA ASN A 491 -19.36 -23.98 -0.40
C ASN A 491 -19.07 -24.30 1.08
N ASN A 492 -17.91 -23.89 1.59
CA ASN A 492 -17.52 -24.08 2.99
C ASN A 492 -17.93 -22.89 3.89
N HIS A 493 -18.47 -21.81 3.33
CA HIS A 493 -18.79 -20.57 4.03
C HIS A 493 -20.15 -20.02 3.62
N ASN A 494 -21.22 -20.59 4.16
CA ASN A 494 -22.61 -20.20 3.83
C ASN A 494 -23.04 -18.85 4.43
N ASP A 495 -22.16 -18.14 5.13
CA ASP A 495 -22.42 -16.89 5.83
C ASP A 495 -21.67 -15.69 5.23
N ILE A 496 -21.22 -15.79 3.97
CA ILE A 496 -20.70 -14.63 3.22
C ILE A 496 -21.79 -13.56 3.06
N ILE A 497 -23.01 -13.99 2.73
CA ILE A 497 -24.22 -13.17 2.71
C ILE A 497 -25.26 -13.83 3.60
N THR A 498 -25.87 -13.06 4.51
CA THR A 498 -26.95 -13.54 5.37
C THR A 498 -28.28 -12.93 4.94
N ILE A 499 -29.23 -13.80 4.60
CA ILE A 499 -30.62 -13.47 4.29
C ILE A 499 -31.48 -13.99 5.45
N ASN A 500 -32.37 -13.17 5.99
CA ASN A 500 -33.32 -13.62 7.02
C ASN A 500 -34.52 -14.31 6.43
#